data_AF-A0A558BJ48-F1
#
_entry.id   AF-A0A558BJ48-F1
#
_cell.length_a   1.000
_cell.length_b   1.000
_cell.length_c   1.000
_cell.angle_alpha   90.00
_cell.angle_beta   90.00
_cell.angle_gamma   90.00
#
_symmetry.space_group_name_H-M   'P 1'
#
loop_
_entity.id
_entity.type
_entity.pdbx_description
1 polymer ?
#
loop_
_entity_poly.entity_id
_entity_poly.type
_entity_poly.pdbx_seq_one_letter_code
_entity_poly.pdbx_strand_id
1 'polypeptide(L)'
;MRRPATELSSEEVTCLEACSQHGPHPRMRRRALAVLGHHRGQTLPQLAALFAVRYATVHGWVQAWHRAGLAGLAEGRRAGRPPKLAPAAQKK
;
A
#
# COMPACT_ATOMS: atom_id res chain seq x y z
N MET A 1 -28.69 2.75 -0.89
CA MET A 1 -27.78 2.79 0.28
C MET A 1 -26.42 2.28 -0.16
N ARG A 2 -25.43 3.18 -0.33
CA ARG A 2 -24.08 2.80 -0.78
C ARG A 2 -23.28 2.42 0.46
N ARG A 3 -23.12 1.12 0.70
CA ARG A 3 -22.29 0.58 1.79
C ARG A 3 -20.88 1.20 1.69
N PRO A 4 -20.31 1.86 2.71
CA PRO A 4 -18.90 2.21 2.66
C PRO A 4 -18.13 0.88 2.70
N ALA A 5 -17.42 0.60 1.61
CA ALA A 5 -16.39 -0.42 1.66
C ALA A 5 -15.31 0.13 2.61
N THR A 6 -15.13 -0.57 3.73
CA THR A 6 -14.02 -0.45 4.69
C THR A 6 -14.00 0.84 5.50
N GLU A 7 -14.74 0.85 6.61
CA GLU A 7 -14.50 1.80 7.71
C GLU A 7 -13.12 1.49 8.30
N LEU A 8 -12.18 2.43 8.17
CA LEU A 8 -10.91 2.35 8.90
C LEU A 8 -11.20 2.74 10.36
N SER A 9 -10.62 2.01 11.29
CA SER A 9 -10.67 2.39 12.71
C SER A 9 -10.00 3.76 12.92
N SER A 10 -10.40 4.49 13.96
CA SER A 10 -9.75 5.75 14.34
C SER A 10 -8.24 5.57 14.58
N GLU A 11 -7.83 4.42 15.11
CA GLU A 11 -6.42 4.04 15.29
C GLU A 11 -5.70 3.88 13.95
N GLU A 12 -6.33 3.20 12.99
CA GLU A 12 -5.79 3.00 11.65
C GLU A 12 -5.63 4.30 10.88
N VAL A 13 -6.63 5.19 10.98
CA VAL A 13 -6.58 6.54 10.41
C VAL A 13 -5.42 7.32 11.02
N THR A 14 -5.26 7.30 12.34
CA THR A 14 -4.16 7.98 13.04
C THR A 14 -2.80 7.45 12.59
N CYS A 15 -2.65 6.12 12.48
CA CYS A 15 -1.44 5.49 11.97
C CYS A 15 -1.13 5.89 10.53
N LEU A 16 -2.15 5.92 9.65
CA LEU A 16 -1.99 6.33 8.26
C LEU A 16 -1.64 7.82 8.14
N GLU A 17 -2.22 8.68 8.97
CA GLU A 17 -1.92 10.10 9.01
C GLU A 17 -0.48 10.34 9.46
N ALA A 18 -0.05 9.71 10.56
CA ALA A 18 1.34 9.74 11.02
C ALA A 18 2.29 9.20 9.93
N CYS A 19 1.94 8.11 9.27
CA CYS A 19 2.72 7.55 8.16
C CYS A 19 2.77 8.49 6.96
N SER A 20 1.69 9.21 6.65
CA SER A 20 1.65 10.14 5.52
C SER A 20 2.58 11.34 5.73
N GLN A 21 2.78 11.76 6.98
CA GLN A 21 3.60 12.91 7.36
C GLN A 21 5.06 12.51 7.62
N HIS A 22 5.27 11.45 8.42
CA HIS A 22 6.58 11.08 8.96
C HIS A 22 7.13 9.76 8.39
N GLY A 23 6.42 9.13 7.44
CA GLY A 23 6.86 7.87 6.86
C GLY A 23 8.26 7.98 6.25
N PRO A 24 9.14 6.98 6.44
CA PRO A 24 10.56 7.06 6.09
C PRO A 24 10.80 7.22 4.59
N HIS A 25 9.91 6.67 3.75
CA HIS A 25 10.04 6.71 2.29
C HIS A 25 8.95 7.58 1.66
N PRO A 26 9.29 8.46 0.69
CA PRO A 26 8.31 9.28 -0.03
C PRO A 26 7.18 8.47 -0.68
N ARG A 27 7.50 7.26 -1.16
CA ARG A 27 6.53 6.35 -1.77
C ARG A 27 5.55 5.79 -0.74
N MET A 28 6.03 5.45 0.45
CA MET A 28 5.19 5.00 1.57
C MET A 28 4.22 6.11 2.00
N ARG A 29 4.72 7.35 2.14
CA ARG A 29 3.87 8.53 2.44
C ARG A 29 2.78 8.72 1.40
N ARG A 30 3.14 8.66 0.11
CA ARG A 30 2.20 8.79 -1.01
C ARG A 30 1.12 7.71 -1.00
N ARG A 31 1.49 6.46 -0.71
CA ARG A 31 0.53 5.35 -0.62
C ARG A 31 -0.41 5.50 0.55
N ALA A 32 0.09 5.93 1.71
CA ALA A 32 -0.74 6.21 2.89
C ALA A 32 -1.78 7.31 2.59
N LEU A 33 -1.38 8.39 1.89
CA LEU A 33 -2.31 9.43 1.43
C LEU A 33 -3.38 8.88 0.49
N ALA A 34 -3.05 7.94 -0.40
CA ALA A 34 -4.03 7.34 -1.29
C ALA A 34 -5.06 6.49 -0.55
N VAL A 35 -4.65 5.73 0.46
CA VAL A 35 -5.55 4.94 1.31
C VAL A 35 -6.47 5.85 2.13
N LEU A 36 -5.92 6.91 2.73
CA LEU A 36 -6.71 7.93 3.44
C LEU A 36 -7.72 8.63 2.52
N GLY A 37 -7.29 8.99 1.30
CA GLY A 37 -8.18 9.60 0.32
C GLY A 37 -9.34 8.68 -0.06
N HIS A 38 -9.07 7.37 -0.20
CA HIS A 38 -10.11 6.39 -0.47
C HIS A 38 -11.12 6.29 0.67
N HIS A 39 -10.63 6.23 1.91
CA HIS A 39 -11.47 6.23 3.12
C HIS A 39 -12.33 7.50 3.24
N ARG A 40 -11.80 8.66 2.83
CA ARG A 40 -12.53 9.95 2.79
C ARG A 40 -13.55 10.04 1.66
N GLY A 41 -13.77 8.97 0.89
CA GLY A 41 -14.79 8.89 -0.17
C GLY A 41 -14.27 9.19 -1.57
N GLN A 42 -12.97 9.39 -1.77
CA GLN A 42 -12.41 9.52 -3.13
C GLN A 42 -12.43 8.16 -3.84
N THR A 43 -12.82 8.18 -5.10
CA THR A 43 -12.83 6.99 -5.93
C THR A 43 -11.42 6.64 -6.40
N LEU A 44 -11.15 5.35 -6.65
CA LEU A 44 -9.85 4.90 -7.16
C LEU A 44 -9.42 5.59 -8.47
N PRO A 45 -10.32 5.89 -9.44
CA PRO A 45 -9.94 6.69 -10.61
C PRO A 45 -9.52 8.13 -10.29
N GLN A 46 -10.20 8.80 -9.35
CA GLN A 46 -9.82 10.16 -8.92
C GLN A 46 -8.44 10.16 -8.25
N LEU A 47 -8.18 9.17 -7.40
CA LEU A 47 -6.87 8.99 -6.77
C LEU A 47 -5.79 8.65 -7.81
N ALA A 48 -6.11 7.82 -8.80
CA ALA A 48 -5.20 7.48 -9.88
C ALA A 48 -4.78 8.73 -10.67
N ALA A 49 -5.74 9.61 -10.99
CA ALA A 49 -5.46 10.89 -11.61
C ALA A 49 -4.62 11.81 -10.70
N LEU A 50 -4.99 11.94 -9.42
CA LEU A 50 -4.29 12.78 -8.44
C LEU A 50 -2.82 12.39 -8.26
N PHE A 51 -2.53 11.09 -8.22
CA PHE A 51 -1.17 10.57 -8.04
C PHE A 51 -0.43 10.32 -9.36
N ALA A 52 -1.05 10.60 -10.51
CA ALA A 52 -0.54 10.32 -11.84
C ALA A 52 -0.10 8.85 -12.02
N VAL A 53 -0.92 7.91 -11.54
CA VAL A 53 -0.71 6.46 -11.64
C VAL A 53 -1.91 5.78 -12.27
N ARG A 54 -1.79 4.48 -12.58
CA ARG A 54 -2.91 3.68 -13.10
C ARG A 54 -3.86 3.29 -11.97
N TYR A 55 -5.13 3.08 -12.30
CA TYR A 55 -6.15 2.52 -11.41
C TYR A 55 -5.65 1.29 -10.65
N ALA A 56 -5.04 0.32 -11.37
CA ALA A 56 -4.54 -0.92 -10.79
C ALA A 56 -3.47 -0.69 -9.71
N THR A 57 -2.70 0.40 -9.82
CA THR A 57 -1.68 0.77 -8.83
C THR A 57 -2.34 1.22 -7.54
N VAL A 58 -3.34 2.12 -7.61
CA VAL A 58 -4.07 2.59 -6.42
C VAL A 58 -4.86 1.44 -5.78
N HIS A 59 -5.53 0.63 -6.60
CA HIS A 59 -6.21 -0.58 -6.13
C HIS A 59 -5.23 -1.51 -5.39
N GLY A 60 -4.03 -1.72 -5.94
CA GLY A 60 -2.97 -2.50 -5.30
C GLY A 60 -2.53 -1.93 -3.96
N TRP A 61 -2.44 -0.61 -3.81
CA TRP A 61 -2.09 0.03 -2.53
C TRP A 61 -3.17 -0.19 -1.47
N VAL A 62 -4.45 -0.03 -1.84
CA VAL A 62 -5.59 -0.28 -0.93
C VAL A 62 -5.63 -1.75 -0.51
N GLN A 63 -5.48 -2.68 -1.45
CA GLN A 63 -5.41 -4.12 -1.13
C GLN A 63 -4.20 -4.47 -0.27
N ALA A 64 -3.03 -3.88 -0.52
CA ALA A 64 -1.84 -4.10 0.30
C ALA A 64 -2.03 -3.62 1.74
N TRP A 65 -2.71 -2.49 1.93
CA TRP A 65 -3.12 -2.00 3.24
C TRP A 65 -4.04 -3.00 3.96
N HIS A 66 -5.12 -3.46 3.32
CA HIS A 66 -6.04 -4.42 3.96
C HIS A 66 -5.38 -5.76 4.31
N ARG A 67 -4.33 -6.17 3.57
CA ARG A 67 -3.64 -7.43 3.82
C ARG A 67 -2.56 -7.35 4.89
N ALA A 68 -1.86 -6.22 5.00
CA ALA A 68 -0.63 -6.14 5.80
C ALA A 68 -0.44 -4.78 6.52
N GLY A 69 -1.44 -3.91 6.52
CA GLY A 69 -1.39 -2.58 7.12
C GLY A 69 -0.21 -1.73 6.60
N LEU A 70 0.48 -1.04 7.51
CA LEU A 70 1.62 -0.19 7.18
C LEU A 70 2.76 -0.95 6.49
N ALA A 71 2.97 -2.23 6.82
CA ALA A 71 4.00 -3.05 6.18
C ALA A 71 3.72 -3.26 4.68
N GLY A 72 2.43 -3.31 4.28
CA GLY A 72 2.03 -3.40 2.88
C GLY A 72 2.26 -2.10 2.10
N LEU A 73 2.30 -0.95 2.79
CA LEU A 73 2.54 0.35 2.18
C LEU A 73 4.02 0.71 2.10
N ALA A 74 4.85 0.11 2.95
CA ALA A 74 6.29 0.29 2.91
C ALA A 74 6.85 0.00 1.50
N GLU A 75 7.88 0.75 1.11
CA GLU A 75 8.68 0.34 -0.03
C GLU A 75 9.46 -0.89 0.44
N GLY A 76 8.93 -2.08 0.17
CA GLY A 76 9.61 -3.33 0.52
C GLY A 76 11.04 -3.29 0.01
N ARG A 77 11.98 -3.77 0.83
CA ARG A 77 13.32 -4.12 0.35
C ARG A 77 13.07 -5.01 -0.86
N ARG A 78 13.40 -4.51 -2.06
CA ARG A 78 13.36 -5.34 -3.27
C ARG A 78 14.34 -6.47 -3.01
N ALA A 79 13.89 -7.58 -2.44
CA ALA A 79 14.54 -8.85 -2.72
C ALA A 79 14.47 -8.91 -4.24
N GLY A 80 15.62 -8.74 -4.90
CA GLY A 80 15.70 -8.84 -6.35
C GLY A 80 15.11 -10.17 -6.82
N ARG A 81 15.01 -10.34 -8.14
CA ARG A 81 14.60 -11.60 -8.77
C ARG A 81 15.12 -12.79 -7.94
N PRO A 82 14.26 -13.71 -7.46
CA PRO A 82 14.74 -14.88 -6.72
C PRO A 82 15.83 -15.55 -7.57
N PRO A 83 17.02 -15.83 -7.01
CA PRO A 83 18.11 -16.37 -7.79
C PRO A 83 17.67 -17.67 -8.46
N LYS A 84 17.78 -17.74 -9.79
CA LYS A 84 17.69 -18.99 -10.56
C LYS A 84 18.96 -19.79 -10.30
N LEU A 85 19.12 -20.37 -9.11
CA LEU A 85 20.03 -21.48 -8.94
C LEU A 85 19.53 -22.30 -7.74
N ALA A 86 18.90 -23.43 -8.04
CA ALA A 86 18.89 -24.52 -7.10
C ALA A 86 20.36 -24.95 -6.91
N PRO A 87 20.90 -25.00 -5.68
CA PRO A 87 22.04 -25.87 -5.46
C PRO A 87 21.47 -27.28 -5.50
N ALA A 88 21.66 -27.91 -6.66
CA ALA A 88 21.60 -29.34 -6.80
C ALA A 88 22.44 -29.98 -5.68
N ALA A 89 21.90 -31.09 -5.17
CA ALA A 89 22.59 -32.21 -4.55
C ALA A 89 24.12 -32.08 -4.32
N GLN A 90 24.52 -32.27 -3.07
CA GLN A 90 25.67 -33.10 -2.68
C GLN A 90 25.56 -33.31 -1.16
N LYS A 91 25.06 -34.48 -0.70
CA LYS A 91 25.86 -35.68 -0.35
C LYS A 91 27.15 -35.36 0.43
N LYS A 92 27.13 -35.60 1.74
CA LYS A 92 27.90 -36.66 2.39
C LYS A 92 27.32 -36.95 3.77
#